data_AF-A0A077ZLE8-F1
#
_entry.id   AF-A0A077ZLE8-F1
#
_cell.length_a   1.000
_cell.length_b   1.000
_cell.length_c   1.000
_cell.angle_alpha   90.00
_cell.angle_beta   90.00
_cell.angle_gamma   90.00
#
_symmetry.space_group_name_H-M   'P 1'
#
loop_
_entity.id
_entity.type
_entity.pdbx_description
1 polymer ?
#
loop_
_entity_poly.entity_id
_entity_poly.type
_entity_poly.pdbx_seq_one_letter_code
_entity_poly.pdbx_strand_id
1 'polypeptide(L)'
;MEVQQVQGNVITSLAANQHGILMAKVAGCDLSVGKVKITYTSTNGKVTILNPTRIERRMKDSINEYICDDVNTVIRLLGDSFQSMFKDHPMVQTTSSEHVPQLFFSRILHRIRFANNEKAAAKIERLTYIQRLFEAPKFVSSPQTANFLLTGMICNRQHCRVGSSGVRIPNVVKAKDKMINLYVSDDVAQTFLQSVFDLGLLNISITGKNFVKQKSNFYQPCSHSTCLEVLPSWLTAHPDEEIELNVYHTKVPSLQYKPGKAVLTNEMEVLLYSRSLKSQMHKILLTALNATFHLRIAPTTGRVFKLNAQTMRMEAVVLKNYLVTTDEELKQLVGTIKQAVHAAFQVLLEMSFKLPASCATMENLHAEFHQGSVFLAFDLILNDQCLIKKLTTVVQQKLQLRPTKDASLCCSPIVEYVFIMRGANAKPFSASFKGYNRCSDRILGPSHAPEHKYNCKKKKKKKKKKKKKKKKKKKKKEEEEEEEEETKWRNWET
;
A
#
# COMPACT_ATOMS: atom_id res chain seq x y z
N MET A 1 -32.50 24.17 25.66
CA MET A 1 -33.29 23.83 24.46
C MET A 1 -32.84 22.48 23.97
N GLU A 2 -33.77 21.65 23.51
CA GLU A 2 -33.56 20.28 23.07
C GLU A 2 -34.23 20.09 21.70
N VAL A 3 -33.48 19.57 20.73
CA VAL A 3 -33.96 19.26 19.38
C VAL A 3 -34.12 17.73 19.32
N GLN A 4 -35.32 17.26 18.98
CA GLN A 4 -35.65 15.83 18.98
C GLN A 4 -36.09 15.38 17.60
N GLN A 5 -35.87 14.09 17.31
CA GLN A 5 -36.29 13.44 16.06
C GLN A 5 -35.73 14.15 14.82
N VAL A 6 -34.43 14.44 14.83
CA VAL A 6 -33.74 14.94 13.63
C VAL A 6 -33.55 13.75 12.69
N GLN A 7 -34.18 13.81 11.53
CA GLN A 7 -33.97 12.90 10.41
C GLN A 7 -33.45 13.71 9.23
N GLY A 8 -32.70 13.09 8.34
CA GLY A 8 -32.25 13.80 7.16
C GLY A 8 -31.66 12.89 6.11
N ASN A 9 -31.68 13.38 4.89
CA ASN A 9 -31.12 12.76 3.72
C ASN A 9 -29.99 13.63 3.21
N VAL A 10 -28.79 13.04 3.14
CA VAL A 10 -27.64 13.64 2.47
C VAL A 10 -27.40 12.84 1.20
N ILE A 11 -27.58 13.49 0.06
CA ILE A 11 -27.27 12.94 -1.25
C ILE A 11 -25.86 13.41 -1.60
N THR A 12 -24.95 12.44 -1.74
CA THR A 12 -23.58 12.71 -2.19
C THR A 12 -23.41 12.26 -3.63
N SER A 13 -22.72 13.06 -4.41
CA SER A 13 -22.31 12.73 -5.77
C SER A 13 -20.80 12.49 -5.80
N LEU A 14 -20.41 11.44 -6.53
CA LEU A 14 -19.03 11.09 -6.81
C LEU A 14 -18.78 11.27 -8.31
N ALA A 15 -17.76 12.04 -8.66
CA ALA A 15 -17.38 12.33 -10.04
C ALA A 15 -15.87 12.22 -10.23
N ALA A 16 -15.41 12.11 -11.47
CA ALA A 16 -14.00 12.28 -11.83
C ALA A 16 -13.80 13.70 -12.40
N ASN A 17 -12.74 14.40 -11.98
CA ASN A 17 -12.35 15.63 -12.68
C ASN A 17 -11.61 15.31 -14.00
N GLN A 18 -11.23 16.34 -14.76
CA GLN A 18 -10.48 16.21 -16.02
C GLN A 18 -9.12 15.49 -15.89
N HIS A 19 -8.61 15.30 -14.67
CA HIS A 19 -7.36 14.61 -14.39
C HIS A 19 -7.59 13.18 -13.86
N GLY A 20 -8.83 12.68 -13.85
CA GLY A 20 -9.19 11.38 -13.30
C GLY A 20 -9.11 11.31 -11.78
N ILE A 21 -9.16 12.44 -11.07
CA ILE A 21 -9.15 12.46 -9.61
C ILE A 21 -10.60 12.41 -9.11
N LEU A 22 -10.88 11.55 -8.13
CA LEU A 22 -12.19 11.45 -7.49
C LEU A 22 -12.55 12.76 -6.78
N MET A 23 -13.73 13.28 -7.10
CA MET A 23 -14.35 14.44 -6.49
C MET A 23 -15.62 13.98 -5.78
N ALA A 24 -15.78 14.36 -4.51
CA ALA A 24 -17.00 14.16 -3.76
C ALA A 24 -17.68 15.50 -3.51
N LYS A 25 -18.99 15.58 -3.76
CA LYS A 25 -19.80 16.79 -3.52
C LYS A 25 -21.14 16.42 -2.91
N VAL A 26 -21.70 17.27 -2.07
CA VAL A 26 -23.08 17.15 -1.63
C VAL A 26 -23.99 17.66 -2.75
N ALA A 27 -24.83 16.78 -3.30
CA ALA A 27 -25.81 17.11 -4.35
C ALA A 27 -27.15 17.54 -3.75
N GLY A 28 -27.46 17.08 -2.53
CA GLY A 28 -28.66 17.47 -1.79
C GLY A 28 -28.46 17.21 -0.31
N CYS A 29 -29.02 18.06 0.53
CA CYS A 29 -29.03 17.90 1.97
C CYS A 29 -30.35 18.44 2.48
N ASP A 30 -31.16 17.57 3.06
CA ASP A 30 -32.46 17.91 3.62
C ASP A 30 -32.59 17.28 5.00
N LEU A 31 -32.95 18.11 5.99
CA LEU A 31 -33.13 17.70 7.38
C LEU A 31 -34.53 18.09 7.85
N SER A 32 -35.22 17.12 8.42
CA SER A 32 -36.46 17.31 9.14
C SER A 32 -36.22 17.23 10.64
N VAL A 33 -36.69 18.24 11.37
CA VAL A 33 -36.74 18.22 12.83
C VAL A 33 -38.18 17.94 13.23
N GLY A 34 -38.41 16.81 13.90
CA GLY A 34 -39.75 16.45 14.38
C GLY A 34 -40.24 17.36 15.50
N LYS A 35 -39.41 17.68 16.50
CA LYS A 35 -39.86 18.42 17.69
C LYS A 35 -38.77 19.33 18.27
N VAL A 36 -39.16 20.54 18.66
CA VAL A 36 -38.32 21.49 19.42
C VAL A 36 -38.90 21.68 20.81
N LYS A 37 -38.10 21.37 21.83
CA LYS A 37 -38.46 21.55 23.24
C LYS A 37 -37.60 22.65 23.84
N ILE A 38 -38.22 23.76 24.23
CA ILE A 38 -37.53 24.83 24.93
C ILE A 38 -37.82 24.66 26.42
N THR A 39 -36.76 24.59 27.21
CA THR A 39 -36.87 24.45 28.65
C THR A 39 -36.07 25.57 29.26
N TYR A 40 -36.75 26.45 30.00
CA TYR A 40 -36.11 27.51 30.75
C TYR A 40 -36.29 27.25 32.25
N THR A 41 -35.20 27.42 32.98
CA THR A 41 -35.19 27.31 34.44
C THR A 41 -35.21 28.72 34.98
N SER A 42 -36.32 29.11 35.61
CA SER A 42 -36.50 30.38 36.30
C SER A 42 -36.32 30.17 37.80
N THR A 43 -36.10 31.25 38.56
CA THR A 43 -36.15 31.25 40.04
C THR A 43 -37.47 30.69 40.57
N ASN A 44 -38.55 30.77 39.79
CA ASN A 44 -39.90 30.33 40.17
C ASN A 44 -40.25 28.93 39.63
N GLY A 45 -39.28 28.18 39.12
CA GLY A 45 -39.46 26.82 38.63
C GLY A 45 -39.06 26.62 37.17
N LYS A 46 -39.28 25.40 36.67
CA LYS A 46 -38.90 24.97 35.33
C LYS A 46 -40.12 25.03 34.42
N VAL A 47 -40.07 25.88 33.39
CA VAL A 47 -41.12 25.96 32.39
C VAL A 47 -40.63 25.34 31.09
N THR A 48 -41.48 24.51 30.49
CA THR A 48 -41.20 23.84 29.21
C THR A 48 -42.19 24.33 28.18
N ILE A 49 -41.71 25.00 27.15
CA ILE A 49 -42.50 25.37 25.98
C ILE A 49 -42.35 24.24 24.95
N LEU A 50 -43.48 23.62 24.62
CA LEU A 50 -43.57 22.60 23.58
C LEU A 50 -44.08 23.26 22.29
N ASN A 51 -43.43 22.95 21.17
CA ASN A 51 -43.79 23.39 19.81
C ASN A 51 -43.99 24.92 19.67
N PRO A 52 -42.99 25.75 20.01
CA PRO A 52 -43.07 27.18 19.75
C PRO A 52 -42.93 27.43 18.24
N THR A 53 -44.00 27.28 17.47
CA THR A 53 -44.02 27.21 15.99
C THR A 53 -43.15 28.24 15.28
N ARG A 54 -43.14 29.50 15.73
CA ARG A 54 -42.33 30.57 15.13
C ARG A 54 -40.83 30.40 15.39
N ILE A 55 -40.46 30.01 16.61
CA ILE A 55 -39.07 29.72 17.01
C ILE A 55 -38.62 28.41 16.38
N GLU A 56 -39.50 27.42 16.38
CA GLU A 56 -39.29 26.11 15.77
C GLU A 56 -38.98 26.23 14.28
N ARG A 57 -39.73 27.02 13.51
CA ARG A 57 -39.47 27.21 12.07
C ARG A 57 -38.10 27.83 11.81
N ARG A 58 -37.78 28.94 12.49
CA ARG A 58 -36.44 29.56 12.37
C ARG A 58 -35.32 28.62 12.81
N MET A 59 -35.54 27.84 13.87
CA MET A 59 -34.56 26.85 14.31
C MET A 59 -34.38 25.74 13.30
N LYS A 60 -35.46 25.26 12.66
CA LYS A 60 -35.36 24.27 11.58
C LYS A 60 -34.49 24.77 10.45
N ASP A 61 -34.78 25.97 9.96
CA ASP A 61 -34.05 26.57 8.84
C ASP A 61 -32.56 26.76 9.19
N SER A 62 -32.26 27.35 10.36
CA SER A 62 -30.87 27.55 10.80
C SER A 62 -30.14 26.23 11.07
N ILE A 63 -30.77 25.24 11.71
CA ILE A 63 -30.15 23.94 11.98
C ILE A 63 -29.86 23.20 10.67
N ASN A 64 -30.80 23.22 9.73
CA ASN A 64 -30.62 22.59 8.42
C ASN A 64 -29.45 23.24 7.67
N GLU A 65 -29.40 24.56 7.61
CA GLU A 65 -28.29 25.31 7.01
C GLU A 65 -26.94 24.97 7.67
N TYR A 66 -26.84 25.03 9.00
CA TYR A 66 -25.61 24.72 9.72
C TYR A 66 -25.14 23.28 9.52
N ILE A 67 -26.05 22.30 9.62
CA ILE A 67 -25.68 20.89 9.45
C ILE A 67 -25.30 20.63 8.00
N CYS A 68 -26.03 21.15 7.01
CA CYS A 68 -25.71 20.96 5.61
C CYS A 68 -24.37 21.59 5.23
N ASP A 69 -24.04 22.77 5.76
CA ASP A 69 -22.71 23.39 5.62
C ASP A 69 -21.60 22.56 6.26
N ASP A 70 -21.85 22.00 7.45
CA ASP A 70 -20.92 21.13 8.13
C ASP A 70 -20.69 19.83 7.36
N VAL A 71 -21.75 19.19 6.88
CA VAL A 71 -21.71 18.00 6.03
C VAL A 71 -20.95 18.29 4.74
N ASN A 72 -21.28 19.39 4.04
CA ASN A 72 -20.58 19.76 2.79
C ASN A 72 -19.09 19.99 3.04
N THR A 73 -18.74 20.61 4.16
CA THR A 73 -17.33 20.77 4.53
C THR A 73 -16.64 19.45 4.83
N VAL A 74 -17.28 18.56 5.59
CA VAL A 74 -16.72 17.23 5.91
C VAL A 74 -16.54 16.42 4.63
N ILE A 75 -17.52 16.41 3.72
CA ILE A 75 -17.43 15.75 2.43
C ILE A 75 -16.31 16.35 1.57
N ARG A 76 -16.12 17.67 1.60
CA ARG A 76 -14.99 18.31 0.91
C ARG A 76 -13.63 17.89 1.49
N LEU A 77 -13.47 17.90 2.82
CA LEU A 77 -12.24 17.49 3.49
C LEU A 77 -11.92 16.00 3.30
N LEU A 78 -12.96 15.17 3.32
CA LEU A 78 -12.85 13.76 2.92
C LEU A 78 -12.48 13.66 1.45
N GLY A 79 -13.09 14.48 0.58
CA GLY A 79 -12.76 14.64 -0.82
C GLY A 79 -11.27 14.89 -1.03
N ASP A 80 -10.70 15.90 -0.37
CA ASP A 80 -9.26 16.21 -0.44
C ASP A 80 -8.39 15.03 0.02
N SER A 81 -8.84 14.31 1.05
CA SER A 81 -8.19 13.07 1.51
C SER A 81 -8.30 11.96 0.46
N PHE A 82 -9.45 11.80 -0.19
CA PHE A 82 -9.67 10.84 -1.27
C PHE A 82 -8.81 11.20 -2.48
N GLN A 83 -8.71 12.47 -2.86
CA GLN A 83 -7.89 12.92 -3.98
C GLN A 83 -6.45 12.43 -3.85
N SER A 84 -5.90 12.44 -2.62
CA SER A 84 -4.55 11.94 -2.36
C SER A 84 -4.37 10.47 -2.77
N MET A 85 -5.40 9.63 -2.67
CA MET A 85 -5.34 8.23 -3.08
C MET A 85 -5.31 8.05 -4.61
N PHE A 86 -5.84 9.03 -5.36
CA PHE A 86 -5.83 9.01 -6.84
C PHE A 86 -4.68 9.83 -7.45
N LYS A 87 -3.77 10.35 -6.63
CA LYS A 87 -2.53 10.98 -7.12
C LYS A 87 -1.55 9.91 -7.58
N ASP A 88 -0.62 10.34 -8.43
CA ASP A 88 0.46 9.49 -8.87
C ASP A 88 1.38 9.16 -7.68
N HIS A 89 1.61 7.88 -7.43
CA HIS A 89 2.35 7.39 -6.26
C HIS A 89 3.75 6.93 -6.66
N PRO A 90 4.84 7.53 -6.14
CA PRO A 90 6.18 6.99 -6.37
C PRO A 90 6.27 5.59 -5.76
N MET A 91 6.85 4.64 -6.48
CA MET A 91 6.91 3.24 -6.05
C MET A 91 7.81 3.00 -4.84
N VAL A 92 8.78 3.90 -4.62
CA VAL A 92 9.67 3.90 -3.47
C VAL A 92 9.68 5.29 -2.88
N GLN A 93 9.22 5.39 -1.63
CA GLN A 93 9.35 6.61 -0.84
C GLN A 93 10.62 6.50 0.00
N THR A 94 11.67 7.24 -0.36
CA THR A 94 12.94 7.31 0.39
C THR A 94 12.86 8.18 1.64
N THR A 95 11.86 9.05 1.71
CA THR A 95 11.69 10.01 2.80
C THR A 95 10.28 9.93 3.37
N SER A 96 10.01 9.05 4.34
CA SER A 96 8.82 9.23 5.16
C SER A 96 9.06 8.89 6.63
N SER A 97 9.07 9.95 7.43
CA SER A 97 8.85 9.95 8.89
C SER A 97 7.39 9.63 9.26
N GLU A 98 6.55 9.29 8.29
CA GLU A 98 5.15 8.94 8.48
C GLU A 98 4.90 7.53 7.95
N HIS A 99 3.98 6.83 8.61
CA HIS A 99 3.60 5.44 8.40
C HIS A 99 3.00 5.16 7.01
N VAL A 100 3.69 5.51 5.94
CA VAL A 100 3.41 4.99 4.61
C VAL A 100 4.06 3.61 4.55
N PRO A 101 3.28 2.53 4.50
CA PRO A 101 3.84 1.20 4.39
C PRO A 101 4.72 1.18 3.15
N GLN A 102 5.99 0.79 3.31
CA GLN A 102 6.91 0.53 2.19
C GLN A 102 6.12 -0.15 1.08
N LEU A 103 5.88 0.61 0.00
CA LEU A 103 4.98 0.20 -1.06
C LEU A 103 5.43 -1.17 -1.58
N PHE A 104 4.45 -2.01 -1.93
CA PHE A 104 4.60 -3.35 -2.50
C PHE A 104 5.86 -3.50 -3.36
N PHE A 105 6.07 -2.56 -4.27
CA PHE A 105 7.17 -2.55 -5.23
C PHE A 105 8.55 -2.33 -4.62
N SER A 106 8.69 -1.54 -3.55
CA SER A 106 9.97 -1.36 -2.84
C SER A 106 10.55 -2.70 -2.41
N ARG A 107 9.72 -3.61 -1.86
CA ARG A 107 10.19 -4.93 -1.41
C ARG A 107 10.57 -5.85 -2.56
N ILE A 108 9.77 -5.84 -3.64
CA ILE A 108 10.05 -6.63 -4.84
C ILE A 108 11.39 -6.18 -5.41
N LEU A 109 11.53 -4.87 -5.61
CA LEU A 109 12.70 -4.28 -6.21
C LEU A 109 13.93 -4.46 -5.33
N HIS A 110 13.83 -4.37 -3.99
CA HIS A 110 14.95 -4.68 -3.10
C HIS A 110 15.38 -6.15 -3.09
N ARG A 111 14.51 -7.09 -3.46
CA ARG A 111 14.87 -8.52 -3.56
C ARG A 111 15.58 -8.85 -4.88
N ILE A 112 15.38 -8.04 -5.92
CA ILE A 112 16.11 -8.20 -7.18
C ILE A 112 17.56 -7.79 -6.95
N ARG A 113 18.47 -8.75 -7.07
CA ARG A 113 19.91 -8.47 -7.12
C ARG A 113 20.23 -7.94 -8.50
N PHE A 114 20.16 -6.63 -8.65
CA PHE A 114 20.49 -5.97 -9.89
C PHE A 114 21.98 -6.10 -10.16
N ALA A 115 22.34 -6.16 -11.44
CA ALA A 115 23.74 -6.16 -11.84
C ALA A 115 24.55 -4.98 -11.27
N ASN A 116 23.87 -3.90 -10.86
CA ASN A 116 24.49 -2.75 -10.24
C ASN A 116 23.54 -2.12 -9.20
N ASN A 117 23.53 -2.67 -7.98
CA ASN A 117 22.58 -2.32 -6.91
C ASN A 117 22.50 -0.80 -6.61
N GLU A 118 23.62 -0.09 -6.62
CA GLU A 118 23.64 1.36 -6.39
C GLU A 118 22.94 2.14 -7.50
N LYS A 119 23.16 1.76 -8.76
CA LYS A 119 22.48 2.37 -9.91
C LYS A 119 21.00 1.98 -9.98
N ALA A 120 20.65 0.82 -9.45
CA ALA A 120 19.28 0.33 -9.47
C ALA A 120 18.37 1.11 -8.53
N ALA A 121 18.83 1.49 -7.34
CA ALA A 121 18.05 2.28 -6.38
C ALA A 121 17.53 3.59 -7.02
N ALA A 122 18.42 4.37 -7.64
CA ALA A 122 18.05 5.62 -8.31
C ALA A 122 17.10 5.42 -9.51
N LYS A 123 17.16 4.27 -10.19
CA LYS A 123 16.23 3.91 -11.28
C LYS A 123 14.86 3.52 -10.74
N ILE A 124 14.83 2.73 -9.68
CA ILE A 124 13.61 2.32 -8.98
C ILE A 124 12.81 3.53 -8.48
N GLU A 125 13.48 4.55 -7.94
CA GLU A 125 12.85 5.79 -7.49
C GLU A 125 12.12 6.57 -8.60
N ARG A 126 12.44 6.28 -9.87
CA ARG A 126 11.76 6.89 -11.03
C ARG A 126 10.45 6.19 -11.36
N LEU A 127 10.18 5.00 -10.83
CA LEU A 127 8.94 4.30 -11.05
C LEU A 127 7.80 4.96 -10.30
N THR A 128 6.69 5.18 -11.00
CA THR A 128 5.48 5.79 -10.46
C THR A 128 4.27 4.92 -10.83
N TYR A 129 3.36 4.74 -9.89
CA TYR A 129 2.06 4.13 -10.09
C TYR A 129 1.00 5.20 -10.30
N ILE A 130 0.35 5.19 -11.45
CA ILE A 130 -0.73 6.11 -11.82
C ILE A 130 -2.07 5.42 -11.57
N GLN A 131 -2.75 5.87 -10.53
CA GLN A 131 -4.06 5.39 -10.12
C GLN A 131 -5.12 6.49 -10.31
N ARG A 132 -5.49 6.74 -11.57
CA ARG A 132 -6.52 7.73 -11.92
C ARG A 132 -7.80 7.03 -12.34
N LEU A 133 -8.93 7.68 -12.15
CA LEU A 133 -10.20 7.26 -12.71
C LEU A 133 -10.19 7.46 -14.22
N PHE A 134 -10.50 6.40 -14.95
CA PHE A 134 -10.69 6.44 -16.38
C PHE A 134 -12.00 7.15 -16.76
N GLU A 135 -13.04 6.94 -15.95
CA GLU A 135 -14.36 7.56 -16.09
C GLU A 135 -14.98 7.81 -14.71
N ALA A 136 -16.10 8.55 -14.67
CA ALA A 136 -16.84 8.77 -13.43
C ALA A 136 -17.33 7.43 -12.83
N PRO A 137 -17.39 7.29 -11.49
CA PRO A 137 -17.88 6.07 -10.86
C PRO A 137 -19.31 5.74 -11.29
N LYS A 138 -19.57 4.46 -11.57
CA LYS A 138 -20.89 3.96 -11.97
C LYS A 138 -21.57 3.27 -10.81
N PHE A 139 -22.81 3.65 -10.51
CA PHE A 139 -23.62 3.05 -9.46
C PHE A 139 -24.72 2.21 -10.11
N VAL A 140 -24.78 0.93 -9.76
CA VAL A 140 -25.83 0.01 -10.22
C VAL A 140 -26.67 -0.37 -9.02
N SER A 141 -27.99 -0.37 -9.18
CA SER A 141 -28.93 -0.66 -8.08
C SER A 141 -29.18 -2.14 -7.85
N SER A 142 -28.94 -2.99 -8.86
CA SER A 142 -29.12 -4.44 -8.75
C SER A 142 -28.03 -5.20 -9.53
N PRO A 143 -27.04 -5.81 -8.84
CA PRO A 143 -26.75 -5.68 -7.41
C PRO A 143 -26.27 -4.26 -7.05
N GLN A 144 -26.57 -3.80 -5.83
CA GLN A 144 -26.10 -2.51 -5.30
C GLN A 144 -24.58 -2.46 -5.30
N THR A 145 -24.00 -1.80 -6.29
CA THR A 145 -22.56 -1.80 -6.53
C THR A 145 -22.08 -0.43 -6.98
N ALA A 146 -20.87 -0.07 -6.56
CA ALA A 146 -20.18 1.15 -6.97
C ALA A 146 -18.90 0.74 -7.70
N ASN A 147 -18.86 1.00 -9.00
CA ASN A 147 -17.78 0.61 -9.88
C ASN A 147 -16.83 1.79 -10.11
N PHE A 148 -15.55 1.59 -9.80
CA PHE A 148 -14.49 2.58 -9.99
C PHE A 148 -13.51 2.03 -11.02
N LEU A 149 -13.52 2.59 -12.22
CA LEU A 149 -12.59 2.18 -13.28
C LEU A 149 -11.30 2.97 -13.16
N LEU A 150 -10.20 2.27 -12.88
CA LEU A 150 -8.88 2.87 -12.66
C LEU A 150 -7.97 2.60 -13.86
N THR A 151 -7.11 3.55 -14.20
CA THR A 151 -6.07 3.38 -15.22
C THR A 151 -5.07 2.30 -14.84
N GLY A 152 -4.63 2.29 -13.58
CA GLY A 152 -3.72 1.28 -13.03
C GLY A 152 -2.44 1.10 -13.85
N MET A 153 -1.64 2.15 -14.05
CA MET A 153 -0.42 2.05 -14.87
C MET A 153 0.84 2.23 -14.04
N ILE A 154 1.89 1.50 -14.38
CA ILE A 154 3.21 1.68 -13.79
C ILE A 154 4.15 2.14 -14.88
N CYS A 155 4.86 3.24 -14.64
CA CYS A 155 5.70 3.87 -15.64
C CYS A 155 6.91 4.56 -15.03
N ASN A 156 7.92 4.83 -15.88
CA ASN A 156 8.97 5.79 -15.56
C ASN A 156 8.36 7.20 -15.57
N ARG A 157 8.55 7.96 -14.48
CA ARG A 157 8.04 9.32 -14.28
C ARG A 157 8.36 10.28 -15.44
N GLN A 158 9.46 10.04 -16.16
CA GLN A 158 9.87 10.86 -17.31
C GLN A 158 9.23 10.45 -18.65
N HIS A 159 8.74 9.21 -18.77
CA HIS A 159 8.31 8.63 -20.05
C HIS A 159 6.94 7.94 -19.95
N CYS A 160 6.03 8.53 -19.17
CA CYS A 160 4.73 7.94 -18.94
C CYS A 160 3.75 8.35 -20.05
N ARG A 161 3.51 7.46 -21.02
CA ARG A 161 2.40 7.60 -21.97
C ARG A 161 1.22 6.81 -21.43
N VAL A 162 0.20 7.51 -20.92
CA VAL A 162 -1.05 6.87 -20.48
C VAL A 162 -1.75 6.34 -21.73
N GLY A 163 -1.72 5.02 -21.91
CA GLY A 163 -2.39 4.35 -23.02
C GLY A 163 -3.91 4.43 -22.86
N SER A 164 -4.62 4.45 -23.98
CA SER A 164 -6.09 4.54 -24.03
C SER A 164 -6.80 3.19 -24.05
N SER A 165 -6.08 2.06 -23.94
CA SER A 165 -6.69 0.73 -23.98
C SER A 165 -7.38 0.41 -22.65
N GLY A 166 -8.66 0.74 -22.58
CA GLY A 166 -9.54 0.24 -21.52
C GLY A 166 -9.71 -1.27 -21.67
N VAL A 167 -9.17 -2.05 -20.74
CA VAL A 167 -9.42 -3.49 -20.69
C VAL A 167 -10.89 -3.70 -20.36
N ARG A 168 -11.56 -4.60 -21.09
CA ARG A 168 -12.96 -4.96 -20.84
C ARG A 168 -13.07 -5.61 -19.46
N ILE A 169 -13.49 -4.82 -18.47
CA ILE A 169 -13.83 -5.34 -17.15
C ILE A 169 -15.17 -6.08 -17.26
N PRO A 170 -15.30 -7.28 -16.66
CA PRO A 170 -16.55 -8.02 -16.70
C PRO A 170 -17.69 -7.19 -16.11
N ASN A 171 -18.80 -7.10 -16.85
CA ASN A 171 -20.00 -6.36 -16.44
C ASN A 171 -20.74 -6.98 -15.24
N VAL A 172 -20.32 -8.17 -14.79
CA VAL A 172 -20.97 -8.93 -13.73
C VAL A 172 -20.03 -9.06 -12.54
N VAL A 173 -20.47 -8.54 -11.39
CA VAL A 173 -19.78 -8.74 -10.11
C VAL A 173 -19.81 -10.23 -9.76
N LYS A 174 -18.62 -10.82 -9.61
CA LYS A 174 -18.47 -12.27 -9.44
C LYS A 174 -18.76 -12.72 -8.00
N ALA A 175 -18.15 -12.05 -7.01
CA ALA A 175 -18.35 -12.37 -5.60
C ALA A 175 -19.30 -11.35 -4.96
N LYS A 176 -20.60 -11.55 -5.19
CA LYS A 176 -21.66 -10.66 -4.69
C LYS A 176 -21.78 -10.65 -3.16
N ASP A 177 -21.24 -11.66 -2.50
CA ASP A 177 -21.17 -11.79 -1.04
C ASP A 177 -19.98 -11.05 -0.42
N LYS A 178 -19.07 -10.48 -1.24
CA LYS A 178 -17.87 -9.77 -0.78
C LYS A 178 -18.01 -8.26 -0.90
N MET A 179 -17.44 -7.53 0.06
CA MET A 179 -17.49 -6.07 0.08
C MET A 179 -16.72 -5.42 -1.08
N ILE A 180 -15.55 -5.95 -1.43
CA ILE A 180 -14.71 -5.43 -2.50
C ILE A 180 -14.47 -6.52 -3.54
N ASN A 181 -14.68 -6.16 -4.80
CA ASN A 181 -14.32 -6.95 -5.97
C ASN A 181 -13.33 -6.13 -6.80
N LEU A 182 -12.07 -6.56 -6.85
CA LEU A 182 -10.98 -5.89 -7.55
C LEU A 182 -10.54 -6.75 -8.74
N TYR A 183 -10.54 -6.15 -9.92
CA TYR A 183 -10.05 -6.75 -11.16
C TYR A 183 -8.80 -6.00 -11.58
N VAL A 184 -7.68 -6.71 -11.69
CA VAL A 184 -6.41 -6.14 -12.17
C VAL A 184 -6.07 -6.80 -13.50
N SER A 185 -6.05 -6.02 -14.57
CA SER A 185 -5.71 -6.54 -15.90
C SER A 185 -4.24 -6.94 -15.99
N ASP A 186 -3.92 -7.89 -16.86
CA ASP A 186 -2.55 -8.18 -17.26
C ASP A 186 -1.85 -6.97 -17.89
N ASP A 187 -2.57 -6.04 -18.54
CA ASP A 187 -2.00 -4.78 -19.04
C ASP A 187 -1.31 -3.98 -17.93
N VAL A 188 -1.86 -3.97 -16.70
CA VAL A 188 -1.24 -3.32 -15.54
C VAL A 188 0.13 -3.93 -15.25
N ALA A 189 0.18 -5.26 -15.19
CA ALA A 189 1.43 -5.97 -14.94
C ALA A 189 2.39 -5.87 -16.13
N GLN A 190 1.88 -5.78 -17.36
CA GLN A 190 2.68 -5.57 -18.55
C GLN A 190 3.34 -4.18 -18.55
N THR A 191 2.63 -3.12 -18.11
CA THR A 191 3.24 -1.78 -17.95
C THR A 191 4.34 -1.77 -16.90
N PHE A 192 4.19 -2.54 -15.82
CA PHE A 192 5.27 -2.75 -14.85
C PHE A 192 6.48 -3.40 -15.51
N LEU A 193 6.29 -4.54 -16.18
CA LEU A 193 7.34 -5.30 -16.86
C LEU A 193 8.07 -4.45 -17.91
N GLN A 194 7.33 -3.70 -18.72
CA GLN A 194 7.88 -2.73 -19.66
C GLN A 194 8.76 -1.70 -18.95
N SER A 195 8.26 -1.11 -17.86
CA SER A 195 8.99 -0.05 -17.14
C SER A 195 10.27 -0.55 -16.48
N VAL A 196 10.24 -1.76 -15.89
CA VAL A 196 11.45 -2.35 -15.32
C VAL A 196 12.42 -2.82 -16.39
N PHE A 197 11.92 -3.25 -17.56
CA PHE A 197 12.74 -3.56 -18.72
C PHE A 197 13.45 -2.32 -19.26
N ASP A 198 12.72 -1.23 -19.53
CA ASP A 198 13.25 0.03 -20.08
C ASP A 198 14.28 0.68 -19.14
N LEU A 199 14.11 0.50 -17.83
CA LEU A 199 15.08 0.96 -16.83
C LEU A 199 16.28 0.00 -16.71
N GLY A 200 16.27 -1.17 -17.35
CA GLY A 200 17.31 -2.20 -17.23
C GLY A 200 17.36 -2.83 -15.83
N LEU A 201 16.23 -2.82 -15.11
CA LEU A 201 16.08 -3.41 -13.78
C LEU A 201 15.88 -4.93 -13.84
N LEU A 202 15.56 -5.48 -15.01
CA LEU A 202 15.48 -6.93 -15.20
C LEU A 202 16.84 -7.60 -15.45
N ASN A 203 17.93 -6.82 -15.53
CA ASN A 203 19.27 -7.34 -15.76
C ASN A 203 19.89 -7.82 -14.45
N ILE A 204 20.30 -9.08 -14.42
CA ILE A 204 20.83 -9.76 -13.23
C ILE A 204 22.32 -10.00 -13.45
N SER A 205 23.14 -9.77 -12.43
CA SER A 205 24.53 -10.24 -12.39
C SER A 205 24.71 -11.17 -11.21
N ILE A 206 25.30 -12.33 -11.46
CA ILE A 206 25.64 -13.31 -10.45
C ILE A 206 27.15 -13.51 -10.47
N THR A 207 27.82 -13.01 -9.45
CA THR A 207 29.27 -13.16 -9.26
C THR A 207 29.58 -14.34 -8.34
N GLY A 208 30.77 -14.95 -8.49
CA GLY A 208 31.18 -16.14 -7.70
C GLY A 208 30.95 -16.04 -6.19
N LYS A 209 31.20 -14.88 -5.57
CA LYS A 209 30.96 -14.63 -4.12
C LYS A 209 29.48 -14.74 -3.71
N ASN A 210 28.56 -14.46 -4.64
CA ASN A 210 27.12 -14.49 -4.39
C ASN A 210 26.49 -15.87 -4.61
N PHE A 211 27.13 -16.75 -5.37
CA PHE A 211 26.71 -18.15 -5.53
C PHE A 211 26.80 -18.93 -4.21
N VAL A 212 27.92 -18.80 -3.48
CA VAL A 212 28.18 -19.56 -2.26
C VAL A 212 27.22 -19.20 -1.13
N LYS A 213 26.87 -17.91 -0.96
CA LYS A 213 25.94 -17.44 0.08
C LYS A 213 24.49 -17.88 -0.16
N GLN A 214 24.15 -18.36 -1.35
CA GLN A 214 22.81 -18.82 -1.69
C GLN A 214 22.68 -20.35 -1.69
N LYS A 215 23.61 -21.09 -1.06
CA LYS A 215 23.50 -22.55 -0.84
C LYS A 215 22.11 -22.97 -0.34
N SER A 216 21.44 -22.15 0.47
CA SER A 216 20.08 -22.42 0.98
C SER A 216 18.92 -22.10 0.02
N ASN A 217 19.15 -21.42 -1.10
CA ASN A 217 18.12 -21.15 -2.12
C ASN A 217 18.34 -21.97 -3.40
N PHE A 218 19.57 -22.44 -3.63
CA PHE A 218 19.90 -23.41 -4.69
C PHE A 218 19.75 -24.85 -4.16
N TYR A 219 18.63 -25.18 -3.50
CA TYR A 219 18.31 -26.54 -3.02
C TYR A 219 17.95 -27.49 -4.18
N GLN A 220 18.81 -27.58 -5.20
CA GLN A 220 19.06 -28.85 -5.85
C GLN A 220 20.49 -29.26 -5.50
N PRO A 221 20.69 -30.47 -4.94
CA PRO A 221 22.01 -30.95 -4.61
C PRO A 221 22.81 -31.08 -5.91
N CYS A 222 23.68 -30.12 -6.17
CA CYS A 222 24.84 -30.32 -7.03
C CYS A 222 25.65 -31.40 -6.32
N SER A 223 25.65 -32.63 -6.88
CA SER A 223 25.97 -33.85 -6.13
C SER A 223 27.37 -33.86 -5.52
N HIS A 224 28.32 -33.06 -6.02
CA HIS A 224 29.69 -33.06 -5.49
C HIS A 224 30.43 -31.72 -5.44
N SER A 225 29.81 -30.57 -5.76
CA SER A 225 30.53 -29.29 -5.75
C SER A 225 29.67 -28.05 -5.98
N THR A 226 30.26 -26.86 -5.75
CA THR A 226 29.66 -25.55 -6.08
C THR A 226 29.13 -25.59 -7.51
N CYS A 227 27.88 -25.20 -7.79
CA CYS A 227 27.23 -25.51 -9.07
C CYS A 227 27.94 -24.95 -10.34
N LEU A 228 28.94 -24.08 -10.20
CA LEU A 228 29.80 -23.58 -11.29
C LEU A 228 31.19 -24.24 -11.37
N GLU A 229 31.49 -25.24 -10.55
CA GLU A 229 32.65 -26.15 -10.76
C GLU A 229 32.49 -27.01 -12.04
N VAL A 230 31.42 -26.78 -12.81
CA VAL A 230 31.18 -27.33 -14.15
C VAL A 230 32.13 -26.73 -15.22
N LEU A 231 33.05 -25.86 -14.81
CA LEU A 231 34.22 -25.48 -15.61
C LEU A 231 35.55 -25.88 -14.94
N PRO A 232 35.80 -27.18 -14.65
CA PRO A 232 37.05 -27.59 -14.04
C PRO A 232 38.24 -27.19 -14.90
N SER A 233 38.12 -27.36 -16.22
CA SER A 233 39.15 -27.04 -17.21
C SER A 233 39.49 -25.53 -17.23
N TRP A 234 38.48 -24.64 -17.19
CA TRP A 234 38.74 -23.20 -17.16
C TRP A 234 39.34 -22.75 -15.83
N LEU A 235 38.80 -23.21 -14.70
CA LEU A 235 39.28 -22.85 -13.37
C LEU A 235 40.70 -23.38 -13.12
N THR A 236 41.05 -24.51 -13.72
CA THR A 236 42.42 -25.04 -13.68
C THR A 236 43.37 -24.16 -14.50
N ALA A 237 42.93 -23.67 -15.66
CA ALA A 237 43.75 -22.80 -16.51
C ALA A 237 43.83 -21.35 -16.02
N HIS A 238 42.81 -20.87 -15.29
CA HIS A 238 42.66 -19.49 -14.84
C HIS A 238 42.22 -19.43 -13.37
N PRO A 239 43.05 -19.92 -12.42
CA PRO A 239 42.67 -20.03 -11.01
C PRO A 239 42.45 -18.69 -10.32
N ASP A 240 43.03 -17.62 -10.85
CA ASP A 240 42.97 -16.26 -10.28
C ASP A 240 41.79 -15.43 -10.81
N GLU A 241 40.92 -16.02 -11.63
CA GLU A 241 39.81 -15.31 -12.25
C GLU A 241 38.47 -15.60 -11.56
N GLU A 242 37.67 -14.55 -11.33
CA GLU A 242 36.31 -14.70 -10.83
C GLU A 242 35.33 -14.86 -11.99
N ILE A 243 34.44 -15.85 -11.90
CA ILE A 243 33.36 -16.04 -12.86
C ILE A 243 32.19 -15.10 -12.54
N GLU A 244 31.67 -14.46 -13.58
CA GLU A 244 30.50 -13.58 -13.54
C GLU A 244 29.48 -14.04 -14.60
N LEU A 245 28.24 -14.28 -14.18
CA LEU A 245 27.11 -14.60 -15.04
C LEU A 245 26.19 -13.38 -15.13
N ASN A 246 26.09 -12.76 -16.31
CA ASN A 246 25.14 -11.68 -16.55
C ASN A 246 23.98 -12.16 -17.41
N VAL A 247 22.77 -11.86 -16.96
CA VAL A 247 21.51 -12.19 -17.61
C VAL A 247 20.87 -10.88 -18.04
N TYR A 248 20.62 -10.76 -19.33
CA TYR A 248 19.98 -9.60 -19.96
C TYR A 248 18.69 -10.04 -20.63
N HIS A 249 17.65 -9.25 -20.50
CA HIS A 249 16.45 -9.49 -21.32
C HIS A 249 16.66 -8.86 -22.70
N THR A 250 16.39 -9.61 -23.76
CA THR A 250 16.48 -9.10 -25.14
C THR A 250 15.21 -8.38 -25.57
N LYS A 251 14.07 -8.76 -24.96
CA LYS A 251 12.76 -8.13 -25.14
C LYS A 251 12.04 -8.02 -23.81
N VAL A 252 11.00 -7.19 -23.78
CA VAL A 252 10.13 -7.03 -22.62
C VAL A 252 9.44 -8.37 -22.34
N PRO A 253 9.50 -8.89 -21.10
CA PRO A 253 8.75 -10.10 -20.74
C PRO A 253 7.26 -9.91 -20.99
N SER A 254 6.60 -10.94 -21.52
CA SER A 254 5.15 -10.91 -21.72
C SER A 254 4.45 -11.72 -20.62
N LEU A 255 3.50 -11.07 -19.94
CA LEU A 255 2.62 -11.70 -18.95
C LEU A 255 1.19 -11.74 -19.47
N GLN A 256 0.58 -12.92 -19.45
CA GLN A 256 -0.82 -13.10 -19.83
C GLN A 256 -1.59 -13.79 -18.72
N TYR A 257 -2.78 -13.27 -18.39
CA TYR A 257 -3.68 -13.92 -17.45
C TYR A 257 -4.61 -14.88 -18.19
N LYS A 258 -4.61 -16.13 -17.76
CA LYS A 258 -5.47 -17.22 -18.26
C LYS A 258 -6.26 -17.80 -17.09
N PRO A 259 -7.40 -18.46 -17.33
CA PRO A 259 -8.13 -19.15 -16.27
C PRO A 259 -7.21 -20.04 -15.41
N GLY A 260 -7.15 -19.73 -14.10
CA GLY A 260 -6.38 -20.49 -13.10
C GLY A 260 -4.86 -20.26 -13.06
N LYS A 261 -4.27 -19.48 -13.97
CA LYS A 261 -2.81 -19.20 -13.98
C LYS A 261 -2.44 -17.91 -14.72
N ALA A 262 -1.32 -17.30 -14.34
CA ALA A 262 -0.61 -16.36 -15.21
C ALA A 262 0.51 -17.07 -15.97
N VAL A 263 0.74 -16.69 -17.22
CA VAL A 263 1.83 -17.20 -18.05
C VAL A 263 2.82 -16.07 -18.27
N LEU A 264 4.04 -16.23 -17.75
CA LEU A 264 5.14 -15.30 -17.94
C LEU A 264 6.13 -15.90 -18.94
N THR A 265 6.40 -15.19 -20.03
CA THR A 265 7.36 -15.57 -21.07
C THR A 265 8.51 -14.57 -21.09
N ASN A 266 9.74 -15.09 -21.14
CA ASN A 266 10.96 -14.30 -21.10
C ASN A 266 11.89 -14.77 -22.22
N GLU A 267 12.47 -13.80 -22.94
CA GLU A 267 13.57 -14.01 -23.87
C GLU A 267 14.80 -13.28 -23.29
N MET A 268 15.89 -14.02 -23.10
CA MET A 268 17.07 -13.57 -22.40
C MET A 268 18.34 -13.94 -23.18
N GLU A 269 19.38 -13.13 -22.99
CA GLU A 269 20.75 -13.48 -23.30
C GLU A 269 21.52 -13.62 -22.00
N VAL A 270 22.29 -14.70 -21.92
CA VAL A 270 23.14 -14.98 -20.78
C VAL A 270 24.58 -15.02 -21.24
N LEU A 271 25.38 -14.15 -20.63
CA LEU A 271 26.79 -14.05 -20.86
C LEU A 271 27.53 -14.51 -19.62
N LEU A 272 28.42 -15.47 -19.85
CA LEU A 272 29.39 -15.92 -18.87
C LEU A 272 30.73 -15.26 -19.20
N TYR A 273 31.32 -14.59 -18.21
CA TYR A 273 32.64 -14.00 -18.30
C TYR A 273 33.51 -14.52 -17.17
N SER A 274 34.82 -14.48 -17.38
CA SER A 274 35.77 -14.40 -16.27
C SER A 274 36.30 -12.98 -16.17
N ARG A 275 36.59 -12.57 -14.94
CA ARG A 275 37.25 -11.31 -14.64
C ARG A 275 38.53 -11.61 -13.88
N SER A 276 39.67 -11.21 -14.46
CA SER A 276 40.96 -11.29 -13.77
C SER A 276 41.09 -10.20 -12.71
N LEU A 277 42.02 -10.41 -11.77
CA LEU A 277 42.40 -9.40 -10.77
C LEU A 277 42.83 -8.06 -11.39
N LYS A 278 43.31 -8.07 -12.64
CA LYS A 278 43.67 -6.86 -13.42
C LYS A 278 42.46 -6.19 -14.09
N SER A 279 41.23 -6.59 -13.76
CA SER A 279 39.98 -6.09 -14.34
C SER A 279 39.78 -6.32 -15.84
N GLN A 280 40.58 -7.19 -16.46
CA GLN A 280 40.28 -7.66 -17.81
C GLN A 280 39.11 -8.64 -17.76
N MET A 281 38.13 -8.45 -18.65
CA MET A 281 37.00 -9.35 -18.81
C MET A 281 37.22 -10.24 -20.04
N HIS A 282 37.15 -11.56 -19.84
CA HIS A 282 37.17 -12.54 -20.92
C HIS A 282 35.77 -13.16 -21.08
N LYS A 283 35.24 -13.15 -22.30
CA LYS A 283 33.97 -13.80 -22.61
C LYS A 283 34.21 -15.30 -22.69
N ILE A 284 33.41 -16.08 -21.97
CA ILE A 284 33.49 -17.54 -21.92
C ILE A 284 32.39 -18.13 -22.80
N LEU A 285 31.14 -17.71 -22.57
CA LEU A 285 29.97 -18.28 -23.24
C LEU A 285 28.90 -17.21 -23.44
N LEU A 286 28.24 -17.22 -24.60
CA LEU A 286 27.02 -16.46 -24.87
C LEU A 286 25.90 -17.44 -25.23
N THR A 287 24.81 -17.41 -24.48
CA THR A 287 23.66 -18.31 -24.62
C THR A 287 22.37 -17.50 -24.73
N ALA A 288 21.51 -17.83 -25.68
CA ALA A 288 20.13 -17.36 -25.71
C ALA A 288 19.25 -18.28 -24.86
N LEU A 289 18.39 -17.72 -24.02
CA LEU A 289 17.51 -18.44 -23.11
C LEU A 289 16.06 -17.98 -23.28
N ASN A 290 15.19 -18.93 -23.61
CA ASN A 290 13.75 -18.72 -23.67
C ASN A 290 13.09 -19.48 -22.52
N ALA A 291 12.41 -18.75 -21.63
CA ALA A 291 11.82 -19.30 -20.42
C ALA A 291 10.33 -18.97 -20.30
N THR A 292 9.52 -19.98 -20.02
CA THR A 292 8.09 -19.85 -19.72
C THR A 292 7.79 -20.35 -18.33
N PHE A 293 7.22 -19.47 -17.50
CA PHE A 293 6.77 -19.76 -16.14
C PHE A 293 5.25 -19.70 -16.07
N HIS A 294 4.65 -20.66 -15.36
CA HIS A 294 3.27 -20.58 -14.91
C HIS A 294 3.25 -20.09 -13.45
N LEU A 295 2.55 -18.99 -13.21
CA LEU A 295 2.30 -18.47 -11.87
C LEU A 295 0.91 -18.91 -11.43
N ARG A 296 0.81 -19.47 -10.24
CA ARG A 296 -0.46 -19.84 -9.61
C ARG A 296 -0.59 -19.13 -8.27
N ILE A 297 -1.80 -18.76 -7.92
CA ILE A 297 -2.09 -18.19 -6.60
C ILE A 297 -2.05 -19.35 -5.62
N ALA A 298 -1.16 -19.29 -4.65
CA ALA A 298 -1.07 -20.31 -3.61
C ALA A 298 -2.25 -20.14 -2.63
N PRO A 299 -2.61 -21.17 -1.86
CA PRO A 299 -3.56 -21.02 -0.76
C PRO A 299 -3.00 -20.04 0.27
N THR A 300 -3.80 -19.01 0.61
CA THR A 300 -3.36 -17.94 1.50
C THR A 300 -4.17 -17.96 2.79
N THR A 301 -3.49 -18.05 3.93
CA THR A 301 -4.11 -17.82 5.24
C THR A 301 -3.90 -16.36 5.66
N GLY A 302 -5.00 -15.65 5.88
CA GLY A 302 -4.99 -14.26 6.33
C GLY A 302 -4.66 -13.23 5.23
N ARG A 303 -3.80 -12.26 5.55
CA ARG A 303 -3.56 -11.06 4.70
C ARG A 303 -2.50 -11.24 3.62
N VAL A 304 -1.99 -12.45 3.44
CA VAL A 304 -0.77 -12.68 2.67
C VAL A 304 -1.11 -13.30 1.34
N PHE A 305 -1.16 -12.52 0.26
CA PHE A 305 -1.31 -13.07 -1.09
C PHE A 305 0.01 -13.72 -1.52
N LYS A 306 0.00 -15.00 -1.92
CA LYS A 306 1.19 -15.75 -2.33
C LYS A 306 1.08 -16.23 -3.77
N LEU A 307 2.16 -16.11 -4.53
CA LEU A 307 2.30 -16.72 -5.85
C LEU A 307 3.31 -17.86 -5.77
N ASN A 308 2.96 -18.99 -6.38
CA ASN A 308 3.88 -20.08 -6.65
C ASN A 308 4.24 -20.04 -8.14
N ALA A 309 5.53 -20.07 -8.44
CA ALA A 309 6.02 -20.16 -9.79
C ALA A 309 6.39 -21.60 -10.11
N GLN A 310 5.89 -22.09 -11.24
CA GLN A 310 6.28 -23.37 -11.80
C GLN A 310 6.88 -23.15 -13.18
N THR A 311 8.09 -23.64 -13.39
CA THR A 311 8.72 -23.58 -14.70
C THR A 311 8.14 -24.65 -15.60
N MET A 312 7.64 -24.20 -16.76
CA MET A 312 7.06 -25.10 -17.74
C MET A 312 8.07 -25.50 -18.81
N ARG A 313 8.83 -24.53 -19.29
CA ARG A 313 9.79 -24.70 -20.37
C ARG A 313 10.93 -23.71 -20.18
N MET A 314 12.16 -24.19 -20.25
CA MET A 314 13.34 -23.36 -20.33
C MET A 314 14.28 -23.97 -21.36
N GLU A 315 14.50 -23.25 -22.45
CA GLU A 315 15.33 -23.67 -23.57
C GLU A 315 16.53 -22.76 -23.69
N ALA A 316 17.67 -23.35 -23.99
CA ALA A 316 18.93 -22.67 -24.11
C ALA A 316 19.56 -23.02 -25.45
N VAL A 317 20.04 -22.01 -26.17
CA VAL A 317 20.77 -22.15 -27.43
C VAL A 317 22.11 -21.43 -27.26
N VAL A 318 23.22 -22.16 -27.42
CA VAL A 318 24.55 -21.57 -27.39
C VAL A 318 24.74 -20.76 -28.67
N LEU A 319 24.96 -19.45 -28.54
CA LEU A 319 25.18 -18.55 -29.67
C LEU A 319 26.66 -18.45 -30.00
N LYS A 320 27.52 -18.37 -28.98
CA LYS A 320 28.98 -18.34 -29.13
C LYS A 320 29.63 -19.08 -27.97
N ASN A 321 30.53 -20.00 -28.30
CA ASN A 321 31.38 -20.70 -27.34
C ASN A 321 32.84 -20.25 -27.54
N TYR A 322 33.44 -19.68 -26.50
CA TYR A 322 34.85 -19.29 -26.49
C TYR A 322 35.72 -20.30 -25.73
N LEU A 323 35.11 -21.31 -25.13
CA LEU A 323 35.78 -22.42 -24.48
C LEU A 323 36.16 -23.50 -25.50
N VAL A 324 37.37 -24.01 -25.36
CA VAL A 324 37.75 -25.30 -25.96
C VAL A 324 37.35 -26.37 -24.94
N THR A 325 36.09 -26.81 -25.01
CA THR A 325 35.50 -27.84 -24.12
C THR A 325 34.83 -28.92 -24.95
N THR A 326 34.59 -30.07 -24.32
CA THR A 326 33.76 -31.12 -24.92
C THR A 326 32.28 -30.70 -25.00
N ASP A 327 31.51 -31.33 -25.90
CA ASP A 327 30.06 -31.09 -26.00
C ASP A 327 29.33 -31.43 -24.70
N GLU A 328 29.80 -32.46 -23.98
CA GLU A 328 29.27 -32.91 -22.70
C GLU A 328 29.50 -31.89 -21.59
N GLU A 329 30.71 -31.33 -21.47
CA GLU A 329 31.00 -30.21 -20.56
C GLU A 329 30.16 -28.99 -20.90
N LEU A 330 30.02 -28.65 -22.18
CA LEU A 330 29.20 -27.52 -22.63
C LEU A 330 27.72 -27.72 -22.27
N LYS A 331 27.18 -28.93 -22.48
CA LYS A 331 25.80 -29.29 -22.12
C LYS A 331 25.57 -29.20 -20.62
N GLN A 332 26.54 -29.66 -19.81
CA GLN A 332 26.49 -29.55 -18.36
C GLN A 332 26.51 -28.08 -17.93
N LEU A 333 27.38 -27.25 -18.51
CA LEU A 333 27.48 -25.82 -18.22
C LEU A 333 26.17 -25.08 -18.55
N VAL A 334 25.58 -25.35 -19.71
CA VAL A 334 24.28 -24.79 -20.09
C VAL A 334 23.19 -25.25 -19.12
N GLY A 335 23.23 -26.51 -18.66
CA GLY A 335 22.35 -27.03 -17.61
C GLY A 335 22.45 -26.26 -16.30
N THR A 336 23.66 -26.00 -15.83
CA THR A 336 23.93 -25.17 -14.64
C THR A 336 23.40 -23.75 -14.83
N ILE A 337 23.66 -23.12 -15.98
CA ILE A 337 23.19 -21.76 -16.26
C ILE A 337 21.66 -21.71 -16.18
N LYS A 338 20.96 -22.68 -16.78
CA LYS A 338 19.51 -22.79 -16.69
C LYS A 338 19.04 -22.86 -15.23
N GLN A 339 19.66 -23.70 -14.40
CA GLN A 339 19.32 -23.82 -12.98
C GLN A 339 19.58 -22.52 -12.21
N ALA A 340 20.70 -21.85 -12.47
CA ALA A 340 21.06 -20.60 -11.82
C ALA A 340 20.06 -19.49 -12.13
N VAL A 341 19.72 -19.33 -13.41
CA VAL A 341 18.70 -18.38 -13.88
C VAL A 341 17.34 -18.75 -13.28
N HIS A 342 16.95 -20.02 -13.34
CA HIS A 342 15.68 -20.51 -12.79
C HIS A 342 15.51 -20.15 -11.32
N ALA A 343 16.49 -20.46 -10.47
CA ALA A 343 16.43 -20.17 -9.04
C ALA A 343 16.38 -18.66 -8.76
N ALA A 344 17.14 -17.85 -9.52
CA ALA A 344 17.08 -16.40 -9.39
C ALA A 344 15.68 -15.85 -9.67
N PHE A 345 15.02 -16.33 -10.73
CA PHE A 345 13.63 -15.96 -11.02
C PHE A 345 12.62 -16.53 -10.04
N GLN A 346 12.80 -17.76 -9.56
CA GLN A 346 11.87 -18.37 -8.61
C GLN A 346 11.78 -17.55 -7.31
N VAL A 347 12.90 -17.06 -6.79
CA VAL A 347 12.93 -16.14 -5.62
C VAL A 347 12.17 -14.83 -5.90
N LEU A 348 12.19 -14.36 -7.15
CA LEU A 348 11.47 -13.15 -7.55
C LEU A 348 9.97 -13.39 -7.76
N LEU A 349 9.58 -14.59 -8.15
CA LEU A 349 8.19 -14.92 -8.46
C LEU A 349 7.45 -15.47 -7.24
N GLU A 350 8.16 -16.13 -6.31
CA GLU A 350 7.63 -16.55 -5.01
C GLU A 350 7.59 -15.37 -4.03
N MET A 351 6.52 -14.60 -4.15
CA MET A 351 6.32 -13.42 -3.33
C MET A 351 5.04 -13.51 -2.53
N SER A 352 5.11 -12.90 -1.35
CA SER A 352 4.04 -12.86 -0.37
C SER A 352 3.75 -11.39 -0.02
N PHE A 353 2.49 -10.96 -0.11
CA PHE A 353 2.14 -9.55 -0.01
C PHE A 353 1.15 -9.31 1.12
N LYS A 354 1.44 -8.33 1.99
CA LYS A 354 0.51 -7.85 3.01
C LYS A 354 -0.12 -6.55 2.53
N LEU A 355 -1.43 -6.55 2.24
CA LEU A 355 -2.09 -5.33 1.83
C LEU A 355 -2.20 -4.36 3.02
N PRO A 356 -1.74 -3.11 2.86
CA PRO A 356 -1.77 -2.13 3.93
C PRO A 356 -3.14 -1.48 4.05
N ALA A 357 -3.67 -1.43 5.27
CA ALA A 357 -4.73 -0.49 5.60
C ALA A 357 -4.56 -0.03 7.05
N SER A 358 -4.47 1.28 7.26
CA SER A 358 -4.18 1.86 8.58
C SER A 358 -5.36 1.74 9.55
N CYS A 359 -6.58 1.78 9.01
CA CYS A 359 -7.83 1.68 9.76
C CYS A 359 -8.73 0.55 9.25
N ALA A 360 -8.23 -0.32 8.39
CA ALA A 360 -8.99 -1.45 7.90
C ALA A 360 -8.16 -2.71 7.95
N THR A 361 -8.84 -3.84 8.05
CA THR A 361 -8.27 -5.16 7.93
C THR A 361 -9.05 -5.89 6.88
N MET A 362 -8.35 -6.57 5.97
CA MET A 362 -9.03 -7.41 4.99
C MET A 362 -9.17 -8.80 5.56
N GLU A 363 -10.31 -9.41 5.31
CA GLU A 363 -10.62 -10.80 5.66
C GLU A 363 -11.23 -11.52 4.46
N ASN A 364 -11.26 -12.86 4.54
CA ASN A 364 -11.87 -13.73 3.51
C ASN A 364 -11.39 -13.43 2.09
N LEU A 365 -10.08 -13.21 1.92
CA LEU A 365 -9.48 -12.95 0.62
C LEU A 365 -9.64 -14.19 -0.28
N HIS A 366 -10.43 -14.02 -1.32
CA HIS A 366 -10.51 -14.91 -2.47
C HIS A 366 -9.71 -14.32 -3.62
N ALA A 367 -8.98 -15.17 -4.32
CA ALA A 367 -8.09 -14.75 -5.38
C ALA A 367 -8.00 -15.81 -6.46
N GLU A 368 -8.15 -15.40 -7.72
CA GLU A 368 -8.12 -16.32 -8.87
C GLU A 368 -7.73 -15.58 -10.15
N PHE A 369 -7.16 -16.31 -11.10
CA PHE A 369 -6.88 -15.79 -12.43
C PHE A 369 -8.05 -16.08 -13.38
N HIS A 370 -8.40 -15.06 -14.16
CA HIS A 370 -9.34 -15.08 -15.27
C HIS A 370 -8.62 -14.80 -16.57
N GLN A 371 -9.34 -14.89 -17.68
CA GLN A 371 -8.83 -14.42 -18.96
C GLN A 371 -8.61 -12.89 -18.89
N GLY A 372 -7.37 -12.45 -19.07
CA GLY A 372 -6.98 -11.03 -19.10
C GLY A 372 -7.02 -10.28 -17.77
N SER A 373 -7.34 -10.93 -16.65
CA SER A 373 -7.37 -10.29 -15.33
C SER A 373 -7.06 -11.25 -14.19
N VAL A 374 -6.47 -10.73 -13.11
CA VAL A 374 -6.53 -11.36 -11.79
C VAL A 374 -7.68 -10.74 -11.01
N PHE A 375 -8.51 -11.60 -10.43
CA PHE A 375 -9.64 -11.22 -9.60
C PHE A 375 -9.28 -11.42 -8.12
N LEU A 376 -9.58 -10.40 -7.33
CA LEU A 376 -9.40 -10.37 -5.89
C LEU A 376 -10.75 -9.97 -5.28
N ALA A 377 -11.27 -10.76 -4.35
CA ALA A 377 -12.47 -10.40 -3.59
C ALA A 377 -12.22 -10.57 -2.09
N PHE A 378 -12.65 -9.59 -1.30
CA PHE A 378 -12.39 -9.60 0.14
C PHE A 378 -13.38 -8.71 0.90
N ASP A 379 -13.45 -8.99 2.20
CA ASP A 379 -14.24 -8.21 3.15
C ASP A 379 -13.35 -7.19 3.85
N LEU A 380 -13.83 -5.95 3.99
CA LEU A 380 -13.12 -4.89 4.71
C LEU A 380 -13.73 -4.70 6.09
N ILE A 381 -12.97 -5.05 7.12
CA ILE A 381 -13.32 -4.72 8.50
C ILE A 381 -12.67 -3.40 8.85
N LEU A 382 -13.51 -2.40 9.11
CA LEU A 382 -13.08 -1.08 9.53
C LEU A 382 -12.88 -1.04 11.04
N ASN A 383 -11.79 -0.42 11.48
CA ASN A 383 -11.56 -0.15 12.89
C ASN A 383 -12.23 1.18 13.25
N ASP A 384 -13.39 1.09 13.91
CA ASP A 384 -14.20 2.24 14.31
C ASP A 384 -13.41 3.26 15.13
N GLN A 385 -12.58 2.82 16.09
CA GLN A 385 -11.77 3.75 16.88
C GLN A 385 -10.77 4.52 16.02
N CYS A 386 -10.21 3.87 15.00
CA CYS A 386 -9.29 4.50 14.06
C CYS A 386 -10.04 5.52 13.18
N LEU A 387 -11.23 5.15 12.69
CA LEU A 387 -12.09 6.05 11.90
C LEU A 387 -12.53 7.25 12.71
N ILE A 388 -13.08 7.04 13.91
CA ILE A 388 -13.49 8.10 14.83
C ILE A 388 -12.32 9.02 15.09
N LYS A 389 -11.14 8.50 15.43
CA LYS A 389 -9.96 9.34 15.68
C LYS A 389 -9.58 10.20 14.47
N LYS A 390 -9.63 9.64 13.25
CA LYS A 390 -9.38 10.42 12.03
C LYS A 390 -10.46 11.49 11.82
N LEU A 391 -11.73 11.12 11.96
CA LEU A 391 -12.86 12.02 11.77
C LEU A 391 -12.84 13.16 12.80
N THR A 392 -12.60 12.86 14.08
CA THR A 392 -12.43 13.84 15.15
C THR A 392 -11.28 14.79 14.85
N THR A 393 -10.16 14.30 14.28
CA THR A 393 -9.04 15.17 13.89
C THR A 393 -9.46 16.17 12.82
N VAL A 394 -10.22 15.72 11.81
CA VAL A 394 -10.76 16.58 10.74
C VAL A 394 -11.76 17.60 11.30
N VAL A 395 -12.67 17.18 12.19
CA VAL A 395 -13.65 18.07 12.83
C VAL A 395 -12.95 19.10 13.73
N GLN A 396 -11.94 18.69 14.51
CA GLN A 396 -11.18 19.58 15.38
C GLN A 396 -10.37 20.62 14.58
N GLN A 397 -9.80 20.24 13.44
CA GLN A 397 -9.15 21.20 12.52
C GLN A 397 -10.15 22.27 12.05
N LYS A 398 -11.41 21.91 11.76
CA LYS A 398 -12.45 22.88 11.39
C LYS A 398 -12.86 23.79 12.55
N LEU A 399 -13.02 23.25 13.76
CA LEU A 399 -13.39 24.05 14.94
C LEU A 399 -12.37 25.14 15.26
N GLN A 400 -11.08 24.91 14.95
CA GLN A 400 -10.03 25.93 15.10
C GLN A 400 -10.04 27.00 13.99
N LEU A 401 -10.72 26.75 12.87
CA LEU A 401 -10.76 27.64 11.70
C LEU A 401 -12.04 28.50 11.61
N ARG A 402 -13.05 28.32 12.48
CA ARG A 402 -14.20 29.23 12.49
C ARG A 402 -13.78 30.57 13.11
N PRO A 403 -13.78 31.69 12.35
CA PRO A 403 -13.65 33.00 12.97
C PRO A 403 -14.88 33.22 13.85
N THR A 404 -14.66 33.70 15.08
CA THR A 404 -15.68 34.18 16.01
C THR A 404 -16.35 35.42 15.45
N LYS A 405 -17.13 35.29 14.37
CA LYS A 405 -17.85 36.43 13.78
C LYS A 405 -19.25 36.65 14.37
N ASP A 406 -19.78 35.67 15.10
CA ASP A 406 -21.09 35.81 15.79
C ASP A 406 -20.96 35.66 17.31
N ALA A 407 -20.15 36.52 17.93
CA ALA A 407 -20.19 36.74 19.38
C ALA A 407 -21.52 37.41 19.83
N SER A 408 -22.44 37.75 18.92
CA SER A 408 -23.79 38.25 19.24
C SER A 408 -24.80 37.15 19.54
N LEU A 409 -24.46 35.86 19.39
CA LEU A 409 -25.25 34.71 19.86
C LEU A 409 -24.58 34.06 21.08
N CYS A 410 -24.26 34.86 22.10
CA CYS A 410 -23.61 34.44 23.35
C CYS A 410 -24.46 33.55 24.29
N CYS A 411 -25.40 32.76 23.77
CA CYS A 411 -26.26 31.88 24.58
C CYS A 411 -26.65 30.55 23.92
N SER A 412 -25.91 30.07 22.92
CA SER A 412 -26.10 28.70 22.42
C SER A 412 -25.01 27.76 22.94
N PRO A 413 -25.35 26.67 23.66
CA PRO A 413 -24.37 25.71 24.11
C PRO A 413 -23.72 25.05 22.90
N ILE A 414 -22.40 24.88 22.97
CA ILE A 414 -21.62 24.08 22.03
C ILE A 414 -22.21 22.66 22.07
N VAL A 415 -22.97 22.29 21.04
CA VAL A 415 -23.43 20.92 20.83
C VAL A 415 -22.24 20.15 20.26
N GLU A 416 -21.64 19.25 21.04
CA GLU A 416 -20.75 18.24 20.51
C GLU A 416 -21.57 17.27 19.64
N TYR A 417 -21.44 17.42 18.32
CA TYR A 417 -22.01 16.45 17.38
C TYR A 417 -21.11 15.21 17.33
N VAL A 418 -21.60 14.10 17.87
CA VAL A 418 -21.01 12.77 17.64
C VAL A 418 -21.68 12.18 16.40
N PHE A 419 -20.99 12.20 15.26
CA PHE A 419 -21.42 11.48 14.06
C PHE A 419 -21.15 9.98 14.26
N ILE A 420 -22.21 9.20 14.46
CA ILE A 420 -22.16 7.73 14.44
C ILE A 420 -22.70 7.27 13.09
N MET A 421 -21.80 6.86 12.18
CA MET A 421 -22.17 6.17 10.95
C MET A 421 -22.61 4.74 11.32
N ARG A 422 -23.90 4.41 11.15
CA ARG A 422 -24.40 3.04 11.33
C ARG A 422 -24.49 2.32 9.99
N GLY A 423 -23.94 1.10 9.94
CA GLY A 423 -24.34 0.09 8.95
C GLY A 423 -25.75 -0.44 9.25
N ALA A 424 -26.43 -0.96 8.23
CA ALA A 424 -27.87 -1.19 8.17
C ALA A 424 -28.51 -2.12 9.25
N ASN A 425 -27.77 -2.69 10.20
CA ASN A 425 -28.29 -3.72 11.13
C ASN A 425 -27.94 -3.56 12.63
N ALA A 426 -27.52 -2.39 13.13
CA ALA A 426 -27.14 -2.23 14.55
C ALA A 426 -28.24 -1.64 15.44
N LYS A 427 -28.56 -2.34 16.55
CA LYS A 427 -29.54 -1.94 17.60
C LYS A 427 -29.25 -0.55 18.21
N PRO A 428 -30.28 0.18 18.69
CA PRO A 428 -30.09 1.51 19.27
C PRO A 428 -29.36 1.44 20.62
N PHE A 429 -28.20 2.08 20.70
CA PHE A 429 -27.56 2.45 21.97
C PHE A 429 -28.08 3.83 22.42
N SER A 430 -28.47 3.96 23.68
CA SER A 430 -28.78 5.25 24.30
C SER A 430 -27.50 5.93 24.77
N ALA A 431 -27.31 7.20 24.42
CA ALA A 431 -26.25 8.03 24.96
C ALA A 431 -26.85 9.10 25.88
N SER A 432 -26.30 9.22 27.08
CA SER A 432 -26.61 10.22 28.09
C SER A 432 -25.61 11.38 27.97
N PHE A 433 -26.11 12.61 27.85
CA PHE A 433 -25.29 13.83 27.85
C PHE A 433 -25.33 14.49 29.24
N LYS A 434 -24.15 14.76 29.83
CA LYS A 434 -23.97 15.74 30.92
C LYS A 434 -23.26 16.96 30.36
N GLY A 435 -23.97 18.06 30.17
CA GLY A 435 -23.39 19.36 29.88
C GLY A 435 -22.88 20.04 31.15
N TYR A 436 -21.64 20.51 31.14
CA TYR A 436 -21.10 21.43 32.15
C TYR A 436 -21.30 22.87 31.67
N ASN A 437 -22.17 23.63 32.34
CA ASN A 437 -22.21 25.08 32.22
C ASN A 437 -21.22 25.70 33.21
N ARG A 438 -20.19 26.37 32.69
CA ARG A 438 -19.42 27.37 33.44
C ARG A 438 -19.11 28.55 32.52
N CYS A 439 -20.06 29.48 32.45
CA CYS A 439 -19.76 30.89 32.23
C CYS A 439 -19.79 31.53 33.62
N SER A 440 -18.61 31.84 34.18
CA SER A 440 -18.50 32.75 35.31
C SER A 440 -17.63 33.92 34.88
N ASP A 441 -18.20 35.10 35.02
CA ASP A 441 -17.59 36.40 34.81
C ASP A 441 -16.24 36.53 35.49
N ARG A 442 -15.24 37.04 34.75
CA ARG A 442 -14.19 37.93 35.28
C ARG A 442 -13.35 38.51 34.14
N ILE A 443 -13.78 39.68 33.69
CA ILE A 443 -12.90 40.71 33.14
C ILE A 443 -12.39 41.49 34.36
N LEU A 444 -11.07 41.51 34.60
CA LEU A 444 -10.29 42.60 35.22
C LEU A 444 -8.82 42.16 35.37
N GLY A 445 -7.92 42.86 34.67
CA GLY A 445 -6.67 43.41 35.22
C GLY A 445 -5.46 42.49 35.47
N PRO A 446 -4.25 42.83 34.97
CA PRO A 446 -3.05 41.99 35.06
C PRO A 446 -2.16 42.32 36.27
N SER A 447 -1.50 41.33 36.87
CA SER A 447 -0.36 41.56 37.76
C SER A 447 0.60 40.37 37.81
N HIS A 448 1.87 40.72 37.93
CA HIS A 448 3.09 39.94 37.79
C HIS A 448 3.24 38.73 38.74
N ALA A 449 3.84 37.63 38.23
CA ALA A 449 4.70 36.74 39.03
C ALA A 449 5.61 35.87 38.13
N PRO A 450 6.95 35.91 38.28
CA PRO A 450 7.89 35.13 37.47
C PRO A 450 8.37 33.85 38.19
N GLU A 451 7.48 32.90 38.52
CA GLU A 451 7.91 31.63 39.16
C GLU A 451 7.80 30.38 38.26
N HIS A 452 7.26 30.51 37.05
CA HIS A 452 6.99 29.35 36.19
C HIS A 452 8.21 28.78 35.42
N LYS A 453 9.38 29.43 35.46
CA LYS A 453 10.58 28.98 34.71
C LYS A 453 11.35 27.84 35.38
N TYR A 454 11.29 27.67 36.70
CA TYR A 454 12.09 26.65 37.39
C TYR A 454 11.47 25.23 37.31
N ASN A 455 10.14 25.12 37.33
CA ASN A 455 9.45 23.83 37.25
C ASN A 455 9.44 23.19 35.84
N CYS A 456 9.54 24.01 34.78
CA CYS A 456 9.63 23.51 33.40
C CYS A 456 10.98 22.83 33.10
N LYS A 457 12.10 23.29 33.67
CA LYS A 457 13.42 22.66 33.50
C LYS A 457 13.51 21.30 34.22
N LYS A 458 12.96 21.16 35.43
CA LYS A 458 12.90 19.87 36.15
C LYS A 458 12.03 18.83 35.41
N LYS A 459 10.85 19.21 34.90
CA LYS A 459 10.00 18.31 34.09
C LYS A 459 10.65 17.87 32.76
N LYS A 460 11.37 18.76 32.05
CA LYS A 460 12.12 18.39 30.82
C LYS A 460 13.29 17.43 31.10
N LYS A 461 14.05 17.59 32.19
CA LYS A 461 15.12 16.66 32.59
C LYS A 461 14.57 15.25 32.94
N LYS A 462 13.42 15.16 33.63
CA LYS A 462 12.78 13.88 34.00
C LYS A 462 12.25 13.12 32.76
N LYS A 463 11.69 13.81 31.74
CA LYS A 463 11.30 13.20 30.45
C LYS A 463 12.51 12.68 29.64
N LYS A 464 13.63 13.42 29.58
CA LYS A 464 14.86 12.95 28.90
C LYS A 464 15.47 11.70 29.56
N LYS A 465 15.50 11.62 30.90
CA LYS A 465 15.96 10.40 31.62
C LYS A 465 15.07 9.17 31.35
N LYS A 466 13.73 9.33 31.29
CA LYS A 466 12.82 8.21 30.95
C LYS A 466 13.01 7.71 29.50
N LYS A 467 13.24 8.60 28.52
CA LYS A 467 13.53 8.18 27.13
C LYS A 467 14.86 7.42 27.00
N LYS A 468 15.93 7.83 27.70
CA LYS A 468 17.21 7.09 27.71
C LYS A 468 17.08 5.69 28.33
N LYS A 469 16.34 5.53 29.43
CA LYS A 469 16.08 4.20 30.04
C LYS A 469 15.28 3.27 29.11
N LYS A 470 14.28 3.78 28.36
CA LYS A 470 13.54 2.97 27.37
C LYS A 470 14.42 2.52 26.19
N LYS A 471 15.32 3.37 25.68
CA LYS A 471 16.26 2.97 24.62
C LYS A 471 17.26 1.89 25.08
N LYS A 472 17.81 2.00 26.30
CA LYS A 472 18.70 0.95 26.86
C LYS A 472 17.98 -0.40 27.05
N LYS A 473 16.72 -0.41 27.51
CA LYS A 473 15.93 -1.65 27.62
C LYS A 473 15.62 -2.30 26.27
N LYS A 474 15.40 -1.52 25.20
CA LYS A 474 15.15 -2.06 23.85
C LYS A 474 16.42 -2.70 23.28
N LYS A 475 17.58 -2.05 23.41
CA LYS A 475 18.87 -2.58 22.95
C LYS A 475 19.25 -3.90 23.65
N LYS A 476 19.03 -3.99 24.97
CA LYS A 476 19.30 -5.24 25.72
C LYS A 476 18.39 -6.41 25.30
N LYS A 477 17.13 -6.13 24.94
CA LYS A 477 16.19 -7.15 24.47
C LYS A 477 16.52 -7.62 23.04
N GLU A 478 17.04 -6.72 22.19
CA GLU A 478 17.54 -7.08 20.86
C GLU A 478 18.82 -7.91 20.96
N GLU A 479 19.75 -7.57 21.86
CA GLU A 479 20.97 -8.39 22.11
C GLU A 479 20.63 -9.78 22.70
N GLU A 480 19.67 -9.89 23.63
CA GLU A 480 19.20 -11.18 24.17
C GLU A 480 18.49 -12.06 23.11
N GLU A 481 17.73 -11.46 22.18
CA GLU A 481 17.07 -12.20 21.08
C GLU A 481 18.10 -12.69 20.03
N GLU A 482 19.17 -11.93 19.78
CA GLU A 482 20.25 -12.31 18.87
C GLU A 482 21.12 -13.45 19.44
N GLU A 483 21.43 -13.43 20.75
CA GLU A 483 22.11 -14.56 21.43
C GLU A 483 21.25 -15.84 21.44
N GLU A 484 19.93 -15.73 21.61
CA GLU A 484 19.02 -16.87 21.61
C GLU A 484 18.88 -17.51 20.20
N GLU A 485 18.94 -16.69 19.14
CA GLU A 485 19.01 -17.22 17.77
C GLU A 485 20.36 -17.90 17.48
N GLU A 486 21.49 -17.30 17.88
CA GLU A 486 22.81 -17.94 17.70
C GLU A 486 22.91 -19.29 18.43
N THR A 487 22.36 -19.42 19.64
CA THR A 487 22.35 -20.70 20.36
C THR A 487 21.44 -21.74 19.71
N LYS A 488 20.29 -21.32 19.14
CA LYS A 488 19.44 -22.23 18.35
C LYS A 488 20.16 -22.74 17.10
N TRP A 489 20.95 -21.89 16.44
CA TRP A 489 21.75 -22.29 15.27
C TRP A 489 22.86 -23.26 15.65
N ARG A 490 23.61 -23.01 16.73
CA ARG A 490 24.68 -23.92 17.18
C ARG A 490 24.16 -25.31 17.55
N ASN A 491 23.00 -25.37 18.21
CA ASN A 491 22.37 -26.65 18.57
C ASN A 491 21.79 -27.42 17.38
N TRP A 492 21.74 -26.81 16.18
CA TRP A 492 21.30 -27.46 14.95
C TRP A 492 22.46 -28.06 14.15
N GLU A 493 23.70 -27.64 14.43
CA GLU A 493 24.92 -28.15 13.78
C GLU A 493 25.54 -29.34 14.54
N THR A 494 25.07 -29.62 15.76
CA THR A 494 25.36 -30.83 16.55
C THR A 494 24.20 -31.80 16.49
#